data_AF-A0A1I8C6F4-F1
#
_entry.id   AF-A0A1I8C6F4-F1
#
_cell.length_a   1.000
_cell.length_b   1.000
_cell.length_c   1.000
_cell.angle_alpha   90.00
_cell.angle_beta   90.00
_cell.angle_gamma   90.00
#
_symmetry.space_group_name_H-M   'P 1'
#
loop_
_entity.id
_entity.type
_entity.pdbx_description
1 polymer ?
#
loop_
_entity_poly.entity_id
_entity_poly.type
_entity_poly.pdbx_seq_one_letter_code
_entity_poly.pdbx_strand_id
1 'polypeptide(L)'
;MNGSFVHYVPSTDEYVNGTTQFYTLESGCVLEVYSESGVSNYLSMFLDGQHIPVQNNKHVSLPFFNGEWQQNIVSVNGTGIHRFETAGKYAAYVICQHAGNESMGYLTGFNRLV
;
A
#
# COMPACT_ATOMS: atom_id res chain seq x y z
N MET A 1 -15.02 -9.04 -1.63
CA MET A 1 -15.27 -7.62 -1.29
C MET A 1 -16.46 -7.15 -2.11
N ASN A 2 -17.56 -6.77 -1.48
CA ASN A 2 -18.78 -6.32 -2.18
C ASN A 2 -19.03 -4.80 -2.04
N GLY A 3 -18.10 -4.07 -1.43
CA GLY A 3 -18.07 -2.62 -1.33
C GLY A 3 -16.94 -2.01 -2.15
N SER A 4 -17.11 -0.75 -2.54
CA SER A 4 -16.14 0.01 -3.33
C SER A 4 -15.55 1.16 -2.52
N PHE A 5 -14.23 1.25 -2.50
CA PHE A 5 -13.49 2.39 -1.96
C PHE A 5 -12.82 3.13 -3.12
N VAL A 6 -13.16 4.40 -3.29
CA VAL A 6 -12.59 5.25 -4.35
C VAL A 6 -11.63 6.23 -3.71
N HIS A 7 -10.39 6.23 -4.18
CA HIS A 7 -9.37 7.18 -3.77
C HIS A 7 -8.59 7.69 -4.98
N TYR A 8 -7.92 8.83 -4.81
CA TYR A 8 -6.91 9.30 -5.77
C TYR A 8 -5.56 8.66 -5.43
N VAL A 9 -4.63 8.61 -6.38
CA VAL A 9 -3.23 8.31 -6.08
C VAL A 9 -2.52 9.65 -5.83
N PRO A 10 -1.79 9.84 -4.72
CA PRO A 10 -1.17 11.12 -4.37
C PRO A 10 -0.13 11.55 -5.41
N SER A 11 0.27 12.82 -5.38
CA SER A 11 1.34 13.31 -6.26
C SER A 11 2.66 12.56 -6.00
N THR A 12 3.53 12.49 -7.02
CA THR A 12 4.89 11.95 -6.84
C THR A 12 5.73 12.66 -5.80
N ASP A 13 5.33 13.87 -5.46
CA ASP A 13 5.99 14.70 -4.45
C ASP A 13 5.52 14.40 -3.01
N GLU A 14 4.45 13.63 -2.84
CA GLU A 14 3.79 13.39 -1.54
C GLU A 14 4.01 11.97 -0.99
N TYR A 15 4.81 11.16 -1.69
CA TYR A 15 5.14 9.79 -1.30
C TYR A 15 6.02 9.73 -0.05
N VAL A 16 5.85 8.63 0.70
CA VAL A 16 6.71 8.26 1.83
C VAL A 16 7.84 7.33 1.38
N ASN A 17 8.89 7.21 2.19
CA ASN A 17 9.98 6.26 2.01
C ASN A 17 10.26 5.51 3.33
N GLY A 18 10.80 4.29 3.23
CA GLY A 18 11.19 3.50 4.40
C GLY A 18 10.01 2.81 5.09
N THR A 19 9.76 3.15 6.35
CA THR A 19 8.82 2.45 7.24
C THR A 19 7.57 3.29 7.53
N THR A 20 6.39 2.69 7.42
CA THR A 20 5.12 3.28 7.88
C THR A 20 4.43 2.35 8.86
N GLN A 21 3.96 2.93 9.96
CA GLN A 21 3.03 2.26 10.87
C GLN A 21 1.60 2.65 10.53
N PHE A 22 0.70 1.68 10.53
CA PHE A 22 -0.73 1.90 10.29
C PHE A 22 -1.56 1.01 11.21
N TYR A 23 -2.86 1.26 11.30
CA TYR A 23 -3.76 0.56 12.21
C TYR A 23 -4.95 -0.10 11.49
N THR A 24 -5.27 -1.34 11.82
CA THR A 24 -6.47 -2.03 11.34
C THR A 24 -7.46 -2.22 12.49
N LEU A 25 -8.69 -1.74 12.30
CA LEU A 25 -9.78 -1.89 13.27
C LEU A 25 -10.55 -3.21 13.08
N GLU A 26 -10.48 -3.80 11.89
CA GLU A 26 -11.26 -4.96 11.48
C GLU A 26 -10.39 -6.03 10.82
N SER A 27 -10.90 -7.27 10.76
CA SER A 27 -10.26 -8.35 10.02
C SER A 27 -10.58 -8.28 8.53
N GLY A 28 -9.72 -8.84 7.67
CA GLY A 28 -9.96 -8.87 6.23
C GLY A 28 -9.59 -7.56 5.53
N CYS A 29 -8.71 -6.76 6.14
CA CYS A 29 -8.13 -5.60 5.50
C CYS A 29 -7.04 -6.00 4.49
N VAL A 30 -6.86 -5.13 3.51
CA VAL A 30 -5.71 -5.15 2.60
C VAL A 30 -4.96 -3.83 2.70
N LEU A 31 -3.65 -3.91 2.47
CA LEU A 31 -2.80 -2.78 2.23
C LEU A 31 -2.54 -2.70 0.72
N GLU A 32 -3.06 -1.67 0.09
CA GLU A 32 -2.84 -1.39 -1.33
C GLU A 32 -1.70 -0.38 -1.48
N VAL A 33 -0.59 -0.80 -2.06
CA VAL A 33 0.66 -0.04 -2.14
C VAL A 33 0.97 0.31 -3.59
N TYR A 34 1.20 1.59 -3.86
CA TYR A 34 1.71 2.11 -5.12
C TYR A 34 3.17 2.48 -4.92
N SER A 35 4.09 1.86 -5.68
CA SER A 35 5.53 2.08 -5.50
C SER A 35 6.26 2.26 -6.82
N GLU A 36 7.36 3.02 -6.80
CA GLU A 36 8.25 3.20 -7.95
C GLU A 36 8.99 1.88 -8.23
N SER A 37 8.89 1.36 -9.45
CA SER A 37 9.52 0.09 -9.86
C SER A 37 10.99 0.24 -10.27
N GLY A 38 11.48 1.48 -10.31
CA GLY A 38 12.77 1.87 -10.87
C GLY A 38 14.00 1.74 -9.96
N VAL A 39 14.15 0.69 -9.15
CA VAL A 39 15.47 0.20 -8.67
C VAL A 39 15.37 -1.30 -8.36
N SER A 40 15.47 -2.11 -9.42
CA SER A 40 15.48 -3.59 -9.40
C SER A 40 14.16 -4.26 -8.99
N ASN A 41 13.82 -5.32 -9.72
CA ASN A 41 12.56 -6.09 -9.71
C ASN A 41 12.15 -6.76 -8.37
N TYR A 42 12.70 -6.34 -7.24
CA TYR A 42 12.53 -6.97 -5.92
C TYR A 42 12.71 -5.93 -4.81
N LEU A 43 11.95 -4.82 -4.82
CA LEU A 43 11.80 -4.05 -3.59
C LEU A 43 11.35 -5.03 -2.51
N SER A 44 12.25 -5.32 -1.57
CA SER A 44 11.96 -6.21 -0.45
C SER A 44 10.95 -5.48 0.42
N MET A 45 9.67 -5.77 0.17
CA MET A 45 8.58 -5.23 0.94
C MET A 45 8.34 -6.16 2.12
N PHE A 46 8.19 -5.59 3.30
CA PHE A 46 7.87 -6.34 4.50
C PHE A 46 6.60 -5.81 5.13
N LEU A 47 5.77 -6.73 5.60
CA LEU A 47 4.64 -6.45 6.47
C LEU A 47 4.85 -7.19 7.78
N ASP A 48 4.92 -6.47 8.89
CA ASP A 48 5.19 -7.02 10.22
C ASP A 48 6.47 -7.88 10.28
N GLY A 49 7.48 -7.46 9.52
CA GLY A 49 8.76 -8.17 9.38
C GLY A 49 8.71 -9.40 8.46
N GLN A 50 7.56 -9.75 7.88
CA GLN A 50 7.41 -10.85 6.93
C GLN A 50 7.56 -10.34 5.49
N HIS A 51 8.39 -11.02 4.70
CA HIS A 51 8.62 -10.67 3.31
C HIS A 51 7.36 -10.90 2.45
N ILE A 52 6.95 -9.89 1.69
CA ILE A 52 5.82 -9.96 0.76
C ILE A 52 6.30 -10.60 -0.55
N PRO A 53 5.75 -11.74 -0.97
CA PRO A 53 6.15 -12.41 -2.20
C PRO A 53 5.86 -11.56 -3.45
N VAL A 54 6.83 -11.51 -4.37
CA VAL A 54 6.76 -10.73 -5.62
C VAL A 54 5.57 -11.14 -6.51
N GLN A 55 5.12 -12.40 -6.41
CA GLN A 55 3.95 -12.90 -7.13
C GLN A 55 2.63 -12.21 -6.74
N ASN A 56 2.61 -11.49 -5.61
CA ASN A 56 1.45 -10.68 -5.17
C ASN A 56 1.50 -9.26 -5.77
N ASN A 57 2.51 -8.95 -6.57
CA ASN A 57 2.70 -7.64 -7.19
C ASN A 57 2.01 -7.62 -8.54
N LYS A 58 1.07 -6.69 -8.72
CA LYS A 58 0.45 -6.42 -10.01
C LYS A 58 1.13 -5.20 -10.62
N HIS A 59 1.94 -5.42 -11.64
CA HIS A 59 2.50 -4.29 -12.38
C HIS A 59 1.39 -3.59 -13.17
N VAL A 60 1.07 -2.36 -12.78
CA VAL A 60 0.12 -1.50 -13.49
C VAL A 60 0.90 -0.27 -13.91
N SER A 61 1.16 -0.15 -15.21
CA SER A 61 1.70 1.08 -15.75
C SER A 61 0.68 2.19 -15.53
N LEU A 62 1.05 3.17 -14.70
CA LEU A 62 0.26 4.36 -14.44
C LEU A 62 0.87 5.50 -15.28
N PRO A 63 0.36 5.76 -16.50
CA PRO A 63 1.01 6.65 -17.48
C PRO A 63 1.05 8.12 -17.05
N PHE A 64 0.41 8.45 -15.94
CA PHE A 64 0.32 9.78 -15.37
C PHE A 64 1.50 10.12 -14.44
N PHE A 65 2.28 9.13 -14.03
CA PHE A 65 3.45 9.32 -13.18
C PHE A 65 4.73 9.16 -14.00
N ASN A 66 5.65 10.12 -13.87
CA ASN A 66 6.98 10.01 -14.49
C ASN A 66 7.75 8.87 -13.82
N GLY A 67 7.73 7.69 -14.44
CA GLY A 67 8.38 6.47 -13.95
C GLY A 67 7.52 5.23 -14.17
N GLU A 68 8.11 4.05 -14.09
CA GLU A 68 7.33 2.83 -14.03
C GLU A 68 6.86 2.63 -12.57
N TRP A 69 5.55 2.64 -12.34
CA TRP A 69 4.94 2.39 -11.04
C TRP A 69 4.32 1.00 -11.00
N GLN A 70 4.21 0.41 -9.82
CA GLN A 70 3.56 -0.88 -9.61
C GLN A 70 2.56 -0.82 -8.46
N GLN A 71 1.51 -1.64 -8.54
CA GLN A 71 0.47 -1.79 -7.54
C GLN A 71 0.63 -3.13 -6.82
N ASN A 72 0.64 -3.12 -5.49
CA ASN A 72 0.74 -4.32 -4.68
C ASN A 72 -0.44 -4.37 -3.72
N ILE A 73 -1.19 -5.47 -3.71
CA ILE A 73 -2.29 -5.67 -2.77
C ILE A 73 -1.86 -6.75 -1.78
N VAL A 74 -1.70 -6.35 -0.53
CA VAL A 74 -1.17 -7.21 0.54
C VAL A 74 -2.26 -7.46 1.55
N SER A 75 -2.59 -8.72 1.82
CA SER A 75 -3.52 -9.06 2.91
C SER A 75 -2.89 -8.73 4.26
N VAL A 76 -3.66 -8.04 5.12
CA VAL A 76 -3.24 -7.72 6.49
C VAL A 76 -3.97 -8.66 7.45
N ASN A 77 -3.20 -9.42 8.22
CA ASN A 77 -3.74 -10.41 9.14
C ASN A 77 -3.89 -9.83 10.55
N GLY A 78 -5.10 -9.88 11.09
CA GLY A 78 -5.41 -9.42 12.44
C GLY A 78 -5.80 -7.95 12.52
N THR A 79 -5.95 -7.48 13.76
CA THR A 79 -6.26 -6.09 14.10
C THR A 79 -5.13 -5.50 14.93
N GLY A 80 -4.99 -4.18 14.92
CA GLY A 80 -3.98 -3.48 15.72
C GLY A 80 -3.00 -2.69 14.87
N ILE A 81 -1.82 -2.44 15.44
CA ILE A 81 -0.73 -1.70 14.78
C ILE A 81 0.06 -2.66 13.90
N HIS A 82 0.20 -2.30 12.64
CA HIS A 82 1.01 -2.99 11.65
C HIS A 82 2.16 -2.11 11.16
N ARG A 83 3.21 -2.74 10.63
CA ARG A 83 4.39 -2.06 10.12
C ARG A 83 4.68 -2.50 8.70
N PHE A 84 4.63 -1.56 7.76
CA PHE A 84 5.03 -1.76 6.36
C PHE A 84 6.39 -1.12 6.10
N GLU A 85 7.25 -1.81 5.34
CA GLU A 85 8.61 -1.38 5.04
C GLU A 85 8.95 -1.64 3.58
N THR A 86 9.57 -0.67 2.91
CA THR A 86 10.14 -0.83 1.57
C THR A 86 11.27 0.16 1.31
N ALA A 87 12.20 -0.20 0.42
CA ALA A 87 13.33 0.66 0.06
C ALA A 87 12.96 1.79 -0.95
N GLY A 88 11.79 1.69 -1.60
CA GLY A 88 11.34 2.64 -2.62
C GLY A 88 10.40 3.72 -2.09
N LYS A 89 10.10 4.71 -2.94
CA LYS A 89 9.01 5.65 -2.69
C LYS A 89 7.67 4.92 -2.86
N TYR A 90 6.72 5.20 -1.97
CA TYR A 90 5.39 4.62 -2.08
C TYR A 90 4.28 5.48 -1.47
N ALA A 91 3.06 5.21 -1.89
CA ALA A 91 1.84 5.53 -1.15
C ALA A 91 1.13 4.22 -0.82
N ALA A 92 0.47 4.15 0.33
CA ALA A 92 -0.30 2.97 0.70
C ALA A 92 -1.63 3.31 1.33
N TYR A 93 -2.67 2.56 0.97
CA TYR A 93 -4.02 2.66 1.48
C TYR A 93 -4.35 1.41 2.28
N VAL A 94 -4.89 1.60 3.48
CA VAL A 94 -5.52 0.51 4.22
C VAL A 94 -6.97 0.48 3.79
N ILE A 95 -7.44 -0.68 3.33
CA ILE A 95 -8.82 -0.88 2.88
C ILE A 95 -9.36 -2.09 3.62
N CYS A 96 -10.38 -1.88 4.45
CA CYS A 96 -11.05 -2.91 5.22
C CYS A 96 -12.46 -3.13 4.69
N GLN A 97 -12.89 -4.39 4.67
CA GLN A 97 -14.30 -4.70 4.51
C GLN A 97 -15.02 -4.37 5.82
N HIS A 98 -16.06 -3.53 5.74
CA HIS A 98 -16.96 -3.25 6.86
C HIS A 98 -18.23 -4.09 6.74
N ALA A 99 -19.00 -4.21 7.83
CA ALA A 99 -20.22 -5.01 7.89
C ALA A 99 -21.15 -4.74 6.68
N GLY A 100 -21.56 -5.81 5.99
CA GLY A 100 -22.39 -5.72 4.78
C GLY A 100 -21.58 -5.61 3.48
N ASN A 101 -21.99 -4.70 2.60
CA ASN A 101 -21.38 -4.41 1.29
C ASN A 101 -20.59 -3.08 1.32
N GLU A 102 -20.06 -2.72 2.48
CA GLU A 102 -19.33 -1.46 2.66
C GLU A 102 -17.83 -1.72 2.75
N SER A 103 -17.04 -0.75 2.29
CA SER A 103 -15.58 -0.77 2.39
C SER A 103 -15.12 0.58 2.92
N MET A 104 -14.26 0.54 3.93
CA MET A 104 -13.66 1.73 4.53
C MET A 104 -12.17 1.70 4.27
N GLY A 105 -11.61 2.85 3.91
CA GLY A 105 -10.18 2.94 3.71
C GLY A 105 -9.62 4.31 4.01
N TYR A 106 -8.31 4.36 4.23
CA TYR A 106 -7.59 5.58 4.52
C TYR A 106 -6.15 5.49 4.03
N LEU A 107 -5.55 6.66 3.78
CA LEU A 107 -4.15 6.79 3.39
C LEU A 107 -3.25 6.61 4.62
N THR A 108 -2.30 5.67 4.55
CA THR A 108 -1.37 5.37 5.67
C THR A 108 -0.48 6.55 6.06
N GLY A 109 -0.20 7.45 5.11
CA GLY A 109 0.54 8.66 5.35
C GLY A 109 0.86 9.40 4.06
N PHE A 110 1.14 10.69 4.22
CA PHE A 110 1.67 11.59 3.19
C PHE A 110 2.76 12.40 3.88
N ASN A 111 4.02 12.18 3.49
CA ASN A 111 5.09 13.08 3.92
C ASN A 111 6.34 12.82 3.08
N ARG A 112 6.76 13.85 2.34
CA ARG A 112 8.12 13.91 1.83
C ARG A 112 9.04 14.10 3.04
N LEU A 113 9.68 13.03 3.50
CA LEU A 113 10.83 13.18 4.38
C LEU A 113 11.93 13.86 3.55
N VAL A 114 12.09 15.17 3.77
CA VAL A 114 13.19 15.99 3.22
C VAL A 114 14.49 15.61 3.90
#